data_AF-A0A9D7GP01-F1
#
_entry.id   AF-A0A9D7GP01-F1
#
_cell.length_a   1.000
_cell.length_b   1.000
_cell.length_c   1.000
_cell.angle_alpha   90.00
_cell.angle_beta   90.00
_cell.angle_gamma   90.00
#
_symmetry.space_group_name_H-M   'P 1'
#
loop_
_entity.id
_entity.type
_entity.pdbx_description
1 polymer ?
#
loop_
_entity_poly.entity_id
_entity_poly.type
_entity_poly.pdbx_seq_one_letter_code
_entity_poly.pdbx_strand_id
1 'polypeptide(L)'
;MPEVVVKYKTSKTLRALKDLAKYFDYVISSPAKDQDIGLIINGVPVIAADSTIDTSELEILFSEKRVDANAIRKQSWQRRK
;
A
#
# COMPACT_ATOMS: atom_id res chain seq x y z
N MET A 1 6.74 30.57 1.55
CA MET A 1 5.26 30.69 1.57
C MET A 1 4.78 30.13 2.91
N PRO A 2 3.88 30.82 3.63
CA PRO A 2 3.33 30.30 4.87
C PRO A 2 2.39 29.12 4.58
N GLU A 3 2.65 27.96 5.19
CA GLU A 3 1.78 26.79 5.12
C GLU A 3 0.84 26.77 6.33
N VAL A 4 -0.46 26.59 6.09
CA VAL A 4 -1.49 26.56 7.14
C VAL A 4 -2.25 25.25 7.07
N VAL A 5 -2.20 24.47 8.15
CA VAL A 5 -2.93 23.21 8.25
C VAL A 5 -4.30 23.46 8.87
N VAL A 6 -5.37 23.32 8.07
CA VAL A 6 -6.75 23.48 8.54
C VAL A 6 -7.37 22.13 8.83
N LYS A 7 -7.61 21.82 10.11
CA LYS A 7 -8.36 20.63 10.53
C LYS A 7 -9.86 20.90 10.44
N TYR A 8 -10.61 20.02 9.77
CA TYR A 8 -12.07 20.13 9.64
C TYR A 8 -12.73 18.78 9.91
N LYS A 9 -13.96 18.81 10.44
CA LYS A 9 -14.73 17.59 10.77
C LYS A 9 -15.75 17.19 9.70
N THR A 10 -16.28 18.15 8.93
CA THR A 10 -17.41 17.90 8.03
C THR A 10 -17.02 18.04 6.57
N SER A 11 -17.65 17.23 5.72
CA SER A 11 -17.47 17.30 4.25
C SER A 11 -17.92 18.62 3.64
N LYS A 12 -18.91 19.28 4.26
CA LYS A 12 -19.38 20.62 3.85
C LYS A 12 -18.28 21.67 3.95
N THR A 13 -17.45 21.61 5.00
CA THR A 13 -16.31 22.50 5.19
C THR A 13 -15.26 22.34 4.08
N LEU A 14 -14.95 21.09 3.69
CA LEU A 14 -14.03 20.83 2.58
C LEU A 14 -14.54 21.43 1.26
N ARG A 15 -15.86 21.33 1.01
CA ARG A 15 -16.46 21.93 -0.19
C ARG A 15 -16.29 23.45 -0.22
N ALA A 16 -16.56 24.13 0.89
CA ALA A 16 -16.35 25.57 1.00
C ALA A 16 -14.88 25.97 0.80
N LEU A 17 -13.93 25.21 1.37
CA LEU A 17 -12.49 25.44 1.18
C LEU A 17 -12.07 25.28 -0.29
N LYS A 18 -12.63 24.31 -1.00
CA LYS A 18 -12.39 24.13 -2.44
C LYS A 18 -12.98 25.26 -3.29
N ASP A 19 -14.14 25.79 -2.89
CA ASP A 19 -14.73 26.93 -3.58
C ASP A 19 -13.93 28.22 -3.35
N LEU A 20 -13.42 28.44 -2.14
CA LEU A 20 -12.51 29.55 -1.83
C LEU A 20 -11.18 29.44 -2.60
N ALA A 21 -10.67 28.23 -2.83
CA ALA A 21 -9.43 28.00 -3.58
C ALA A 21 -9.52 28.45 -5.06
N LYS A 22 -10.72 28.70 -5.59
CA LYS A 22 -10.89 29.28 -6.93
C LYS A 22 -10.50 30.76 -6.98
N TYR A 23 -10.59 31.45 -5.85
CA TYR A 23 -10.38 32.89 -5.73
C TYR A 23 -9.03 33.24 -5.10
N PHE A 24 -8.36 32.25 -4.50
CA PHE A 24 -7.07 32.40 -3.87
C PHE A 24 -6.07 31.40 -4.44
N ASP A 25 -4.81 31.79 -4.57
CA ASP A 25 -3.73 30.94 -5.10
C ASP A 25 -3.16 30.03 -4.01
N TYR A 26 -4.00 29.17 -3.41
CA TYR A 26 -3.55 28.14 -2.47
C TYR A 26 -3.93 26.74 -2.96
N VAL A 27 -3.01 25.80 -2.72
CA VAL A 27 -3.16 24.39 -3.10
C VAL A 27 -3.68 23.62 -1.88
N ILE A 28 -4.81 22.93 -2.05
CA ILE A 28 -5.32 21.99 -1.04
C ILE A 28 -4.62 20.65 -1.30
N SER A 29 -3.55 20.38 -0.56
CA SER A 29 -2.94 19.05 -0.50
C SER A 29 -3.56 18.26 0.66
N SER A 30 -4.08 17.07 0.34
CA SER A 30 -4.34 16.08 1.38
C SER A 30 -3.01 15.41 1.69
N PRO A 31 -2.61 15.27 2.97
CA PRO A 31 -1.51 14.38 3.29
C PRO A 31 -1.85 13.00 2.72
N ALA A 32 -0.85 12.31 2.15
CA ALA A 32 -1.01 10.90 1.85
C ALA A 32 -1.55 10.24 3.13
N LYS A 33 -2.64 9.48 3.02
CA LYS A 33 -3.06 8.63 4.14
C LYS A 33 -1.81 7.86 4.54
N ASP A 34 -1.42 7.96 5.82
CA ASP A 34 -0.41 7.08 6.36
C ASP A 34 -0.76 5.68 5.87
N GLN A 35 0.16 5.10 5.09
CA GLN A 35 -0.01 3.75 4.58
C GLN A 35 -0.32 2.87 5.78
N ASP A 36 -1.40 2.09 5.66
CA ASP A 36 -1.98 1.26 6.71
C ASP A 36 -0.88 0.72 7.64
N ILE A 37 -0.98 1.08 8.92
CA ILE A 37 -0.12 0.53 9.96
C ILE A 37 -0.34 -0.99 9.89
N GLY A 38 0.67 -1.69 9.41
CA GLY A 38 0.57 -3.11 9.06
C GLY A 38 -0.15 -3.94 10.13
N LEU A 39 -0.99 -4.87 9.68
CA LEU A 39 -1.70 -5.80 10.56
C LEU A 39 -0.68 -6.60 11.37
N ILE A 40 -0.79 -6.58 12.69
CA ILE A 40 0.03 -7.43 13.54
C ILE A 40 -0.69 -8.77 13.70
N ILE A 41 -0.17 -9.82 13.07
CA ILE A 41 -0.65 -11.19 13.26
C ILE A 41 0.33 -11.91 14.18
N ASN A 42 -0.12 -12.33 15.37
CA ASN A 42 0.68 -13.06 16.36
C ASN A 42 2.01 -12.36 16.74
N GLY A 43 2.02 -11.02 16.83
CA GLY A 43 3.22 -10.24 17.15
C GLY A 43 4.16 -9.97 15.98
N VAL A 44 3.84 -10.48 14.78
CA VAL A 44 4.59 -10.19 13.55
C VAL A 44 3.87 -9.08 12.77
N PRO A 45 4.55 -7.95 12.49
CA PRO A 45 3.98 -6.89 11.68
C PRO A 45 3.89 -7.33 10.22
N VAL A 46 2.69 -7.34 9.66
CA VAL A 46 2.40 -7.67 8.26
C VAL A 46 2.03 -6.40 7.52
N ILE A 47 2.85 -6.01 6.56
CA ILE A 47 2.61 -4.84 5.71
C ILE A 47 2.03 -5.35 4.38
N ALA A 48 1.00 -4.68 3.88
CA ALA A 48 0.41 -5.02 2.60
C ALA A 48 1.46 -4.81 1.48
N ALA A 49 1.72 -5.86 0.71
CA ALA A 49 2.58 -5.78 -0.46
C ALA A 49 1.90 -5.00 -1.60
N ASP A 50 2.71 -4.47 -2.52
CA ASP A 50 2.22 -3.85 -3.74
C ASP A 50 1.44 -4.87 -4.58
N SER A 51 0.19 -4.56 -4.92
CA SER A 51 -0.71 -5.42 -5.69
C SER A 51 -0.25 -5.69 -7.13
N THR A 52 0.76 -4.97 -7.61
CA THR A 52 1.34 -5.16 -8.95
C THR A 52 2.44 -6.22 -9.00
N ILE A 53 2.87 -6.75 -7.85
CA ILE A 53 3.89 -7.80 -7.77
C ILE A 53 3.24 -9.16 -8.04
N ASP A 54 3.76 -9.89 -9.02
CA ASP A 54 3.32 -11.27 -9.29
C ASP A 54 3.82 -12.23 -8.21
N THR A 55 2.89 -12.78 -7.43
CA THR A 55 3.17 -13.74 -6.34
C THR A 55 2.79 -15.17 -6.69
N SER A 56 2.47 -15.47 -7.96
CA SER A 56 1.96 -16.78 -8.39
C SER A 56 2.90 -17.93 -8.03
N GLU A 57 4.22 -17.69 -8.06
CA GLU A 57 5.23 -18.69 -7.68
C GLU A 57 5.28 -18.97 -6.17
N LEU A 58 4.96 -17.97 -5.34
CA LEU A 58 4.96 -18.08 -3.88
C LEU A 58 3.74 -18.83 -3.36
N GLU A 59 2.61 -18.80 -4.09
CA GLU A 59 1.38 -19.50 -3.72
C GLU A 59 1.63 -21.01 -3.52
N ILE A 60 2.52 -21.59 -4.31
CA ILE A 60 2.90 -23.00 -4.21
C ILE A 60 3.54 -23.32 -2.85
N LEU A 61 4.35 -22.40 -2.31
CA LEU A 61 5.05 -22.57 -1.03
C LEU A 61 4.12 -22.49 0.18
N PHE A 62 3.06 -21.68 0.07
CA PHE A 62 2.09 -21.47 1.15
C PHE A 62 0.81 -22.30 0.98
N SER A 63 0.69 -23.07 -0.11
CA SER A 63 -0.39 -24.04 -0.32
C SER A 63 -0.15 -25.33 0.47
N GLU A 64 -1.22 -26.05 0.83
CA GLU A 64 -1.15 -27.36 1.53
C GLU A 64 -0.54 -28.50 0.69
N LYS A 65 -0.05 -28.20 -0.51
CA LYS A 65 0.66 -29.19 -1.33
C LYS A 65 1.99 -29.50 -0.66
N ARG A 66 2.23 -30.78 -0.36
CA ARG A 66 3.53 -31.25 0.12
C ARG A 66 4.55 -31.13 -1.02
N VAL A 67 5.20 -29.98 -1.12
CA VAL A 67 6.25 -29.75 -2.11
C VAL A 67 7.61 -29.96 -1.44
N ASP A 68 8.42 -30.83 -2.02
CA ASP A 68 9.79 -31.06 -1.57
C ASP A 68 10.68 -29.88 -2.00
N ALA A 69 11.36 -29.26 -1.04
CA ALA A 69 12.27 -28.13 -1.27
C ALA A 69 13.39 -28.47 -2.27
N ASN A 70 13.83 -29.73 -2.32
CA ASN A 70 14.85 -30.17 -3.27
C ASN A 70 14.33 -30.15 -4.72
N ALA A 71 13.04 -30.47 -4.93
CA ALA A 71 12.41 -30.42 -6.24
C ALA A 71 12.26 -28.98 -6.75
N ILE A 72 11.84 -28.05 -5.88
CA ILE A 72 11.71 -26.62 -6.22
C ILE A 72 13.05 -26.05 -6.66
N ARG A 73 14.11 -26.31 -5.90
CA ARG A 73 15.45 -25.80 -6.22
C ARG A 73 15.95 -26.26 -7.59
N LYS A 74 15.65 -27.51 -7.97
CA LYS A 74 16.02 -28.07 -9.27
C LYS A 74 15.20 -27.50 -10.43
N GLN A 75 13.96 -27.08 -10.19
CA GLN A 75 13.08 -26.52 -11.22
C GLN A 75 13.30 -25.01 -11.41
N SER A 76 13.39 -24.24 -10.32
CA SER A 76 13.52 -22.78 -10.37
C SER A 76 14.91 -22.29 -10.78
N TRP A 77 15.98 -23.06 -10.52
CA TRP A 77 17.36 -22.65 -10.84
C TRP A 77 17.89 -23.18 -12.18
N GLN A 78 17.02 -23.63 -13.08
CA GLN A 78 17.47 -24.03 -14.42
C GLN A 78 17.77 -22.77 -15.25
N ARG A 79 19.04 -22.62 -15.66
CA ARG A 79 19.41 -21.65 -16.68
C ARG A 79 18.66 -22.01 -17.96
N ARG A 80 17.79 -21.12 -18.44
CA ARG A 80 17.22 -21.23 -19.78
C ARG A 80 18.39 -21.27 -20.77
N LYS A 81 18.44 -22.34 -21.57
CA LYS A 81 19.41 -22.49 -22.66
C LYS A 81 19.00 -21.62 -23.84
#